data_AF-A0A973YPC5-F1
#
_entry.id   AF-A0A973YPC5-F1
#
_cell.length_a   1.000
_cell.length_b   1.000
_cell.length_c   1.000
_cell.angle_alpha   90.00
_cell.angle_beta   90.00
_cell.angle_gamma   90.00
#
_symmetry.space_group_name_H-M   'P 1'
#
loop_
_entity.id
_entity.type
_entity.pdbx_description
1 polymer ?
#
loop_
_entity_poly.entity_id
_entity_poly.type
_entity_poly.pdbx_seq_one_letter_code
_entity_poly.pdbx_strand_id
1 'polypeptide(L)'
;MSRGPQPAVLAWLLDADPAIRWQVLRDVAGAPAGEVGTERDRVATSGWGAQLLALQAPDGQWDGGTYWPGHDDGTAGQPWTATTYTLLLLRDFGLHPDSPQARRAVSLVRDNCRWEEGGQPFFDGEVEACVNGMTVALGAYFGQDVDVIVKRL
;
A
#
# COMPACT_ATOMS: atom_id res chain seq x y z
N MET A 1 -2.67 36.20 4.83
CA MET A 1 -3.93 35.42 4.72
C MET A 1 -3.82 34.58 3.45
N SER A 2 -3.67 33.26 3.59
CA SER A 2 -3.64 32.38 2.42
C SER A 2 -5.04 32.31 1.83
N ARG A 3 -5.21 32.61 0.53
CA ARG A 3 -6.49 32.38 -0.14
C ARG A 3 -6.69 30.86 -0.19
N GLY A 4 -7.80 30.38 0.39
CA GLY A 4 -8.23 28.99 0.22
C GLY A 4 -8.38 28.63 -1.27
N PRO A 5 -8.42 27.33 -1.60
CA PRO A 5 -8.53 26.86 -2.98
C PRO A 5 -9.78 27.42 -3.65
N GLN A 6 -9.68 27.72 -4.95
CA GLN A 6 -10.83 28.19 -5.72
C GLN A 6 -11.93 27.12 -5.73
N PRO A 7 -13.23 27.47 -5.61
CA PRO A 7 -14.31 26.49 -5.50
C PRO A 7 -14.35 25.45 -6.63
N ALA A 8 -14.06 25.87 -7.86
CA ALA A 8 -14.00 24.95 -9.01
C ALA A 8 -12.84 23.94 -8.92
N VAL A 9 -11.70 24.36 -8.40
CA VAL A 9 -10.52 23.49 -8.20
C VAL A 9 -10.80 22.48 -7.08
N LEU A 10 -11.41 22.93 -5.99
CA LEU A 10 -11.78 22.02 -4.90
C LEU A 10 -12.81 20.98 -5.36
N ALA A 11 -13.83 21.40 -6.12
CA ALA A 11 -14.81 20.47 -6.69
C ALA A 11 -14.16 19.42 -7.60
N TRP A 12 -13.21 19.83 -8.45
CA TRP A 12 -12.46 18.91 -9.32
C TRP A 12 -11.60 17.91 -8.52
N LEU A 13 -10.90 18.37 -7.48
CA LEU A 13 -10.10 17.50 -6.60
C LEU A 13 -10.97 16.50 -5.83
N LEU A 14 -12.17 16.92 -5.46
CA LEU A 14 -13.14 16.05 -4.79
C LEU A 14 -13.76 15.04 -5.76
N ASP A 15 -13.87 15.34 -7.06
CA ASP A 15 -14.34 14.41 -8.09
C ASP A 15 -13.23 13.43 -8.56
N ALA A 16 -12.46 12.91 -7.62
CA ALA A 16 -11.35 11.98 -7.85
C ALA A 16 -11.61 10.60 -7.25
N ASP A 17 -10.72 9.65 -7.54
CA ASP A 17 -10.69 8.33 -6.92
C ASP A 17 -10.72 8.42 -5.39
N PRO A 18 -11.36 7.48 -4.66
CA PRO A 18 -11.33 7.46 -3.20
C PRO A 18 -9.92 7.63 -2.62
N ALA A 19 -8.89 7.01 -3.23
CA ALA A 19 -7.49 7.11 -2.81
C ALA A 19 -6.98 8.57 -2.73
N ILE A 20 -7.55 9.48 -3.51
CA ILE A 20 -7.24 10.91 -3.51
C ILE A 20 -8.28 11.68 -2.69
N ARG A 21 -9.57 11.41 -2.92
CA ARG A 21 -10.69 12.21 -2.39
C ARG A 21 -10.68 12.30 -0.87
N TRP A 22 -10.40 11.22 -0.14
CA TRP A 22 -10.37 11.26 1.33
C TRP A 22 -9.24 12.16 1.86
N GLN A 23 -8.11 12.23 1.14
CA GLN A 23 -6.98 13.09 1.49
C GLN A 23 -7.32 14.57 1.23
N VAL A 24 -8.00 14.86 0.12
CA VAL A 24 -8.51 16.21 -0.18
C VAL A 24 -9.50 16.66 0.89
N LEU A 25 -10.43 15.79 1.31
CA LEU A 25 -11.35 16.06 2.40
C LEU A 25 -10.60 16.42 3.70
N ARG A 26 -9.58 15.64 4.06
CA ARG A 26 -8.78 15.84 5.27
C ARG A 26 -7.92 17.10 5.22
N ASP A 27 -7.10 17.24 4.18
CA ASP A 27 -5.97 18.17 4.16
C ASP A 27 -6.30 19.51 3.50
N VAL A 28 -7.31 19.53 2.63
CA VAL A 28 -7.66 20.72 1.83
C VAL A 28 -9.00 21.29 2.26
N ALA A 29 -10.03 20.46 2.40
CA ALA A 29 -11.38 20.90 2.75
C ALA A 29 -11.59 21.05 4.27
N GLY A 30 -10.76 20.41 5.09
CA GLY A 30 -10.92 20.39 6.55
C GLY A 30 -12.20 19.69 7.02
N ALA A 31 -12.61 18.64 6.31
CA ALA A 31 -13.84 17.90 6.59
C ALA A 31 -13.76 17.16 7.95
N PRO A 32 -14.91 16.89 8.60
CA PRO A 32 -14.94 16.13 9.85
C PRO A 32 -14.35 14.71 9.70
N ALA A 33 -13.71 14.21 10.76
CA ALA A 33 -13.04 12.91 10.74
C ALA A 33 -13.94 11.72 10.32
N GLY A 34 -15.24 11.76 10.65
CA GLY A 34 -16.19 10.73 10.24
C GLY A 34 -16.44 10.69 8.72
N GLU A 35 -16.47 11.85 8.07
CA GLU A 35 -16.61 11.94 6.61
C GLU A 35 -15.34 11.46 5.92
N VAL A 36 -14.17 11.87 6.42
CA VAL A 36 -12.86 11.40 5.95
C VAL A 36 -12.73 9.88 6.07
N GLY A 37 -13.11 9.32 7.22
CA GLY A 37 -13.07 7.87 7.45
C GLY A 37 -14.01 7.12 6.49
N THR A 38 -15.25 7.59 6.34
CA THR A 38 -16.23 6.99 5.43
C THR A 38 -15.73 6.99 3.97
N GLU A 39 -15.09 8.08 3.52
CA GLU A 39 -14.52 8.13 2.17
C GLU A 39 -13.30 7.20 2.05
N ARG A 40 -12.41 7.17 3.06
CA ARG A 40 -11.22 6.31 3.06
C ARG A 40 -11.58 4.83 3.05
N ASP A 41 -12.68 4.42 3.70
CA ASP A 41 -13.18 3.04 3.67
C ASP A 41 -13.47 2.54 2.24
N ARG A 42 -13.82 3.45 1.32
CA ARG A 42 -14.09 3.12 -0.08
C ARG A 42 -12.86 2.64 -0.84
N VAL A 43 -11.65 2.95 -0.38
CA VAL A 43 -10.38 2.51 -1.02
C VAL A 43 -10.33 0.99 -1.16
N ALA A 44 -10.89 0.25 -0.19
CA ALA A 44 -10.90 -1.21 -0.22
C ALA A 44 -11.92 -1.83 -1.21
N THR A 45 -12.88 -1.04 -1.71
CA THR A 45 -14.06 -1.56 -2.42
C THR A 45 -14.38 -0.83 -3.72
N SER A 46 -13.73 0.30 -4.01
CA SER A 46 -13.95 1.10 -5.20
C SER A 46 -12.63 1.67 -5.72
N GLY A 47 -12.60 1.98 -7.01
CA GLY A 47 -11.48 2.70 -7.60
C GLY A 47 -10.18 1.89 -7.67
N TRP A 48 -9.06 2.58 -7.67
CA TRP A 48 -7.74 1.99 -7.87
C TRP A 48 -7.33 1.03 -6.76
N GLY A 49 -7.66 1.32 -5.50
CA GLY A 49 -7.34 0.42 -4.38
C GLY A 49 -8.00 -0.94 -4.53
N ALA A 50 -9.29 -0.97 -4.88
CA ALA A 50 -10.01 -2.21 -5.14
C ALA A 50 -9.50 -2.95 -6.38
N GLN A 51 -9.10 -2.24 -7.44
CA GLN A 51 -8.51 -2.84 -8.63
C GLN A 51 -7.18 -3.51 -8.31
N LEU A 52 -6.29 -2.85 -7.56
CA LEU A 52 -5.02 -3.44 -7.11
C LEU A 52 -5.26 -4.68 -6.25
N LEU A 53 -6.17 -4.61 -5.27
CA LEU A 53 -6.51 -5.77 -4.44
C LEU A 53 -7.05 -6.94 -5.26
N ALA A 54 -7.81 -6.67 -6.33
CA ALA A 54 -8.32 -7.71 -7.23
C ALA A 54 -7.26 -8.35 -8.14
N LEU A 55 -6.13 -7.66 -8.36
CA LEU A 55 -4.99 -8.18 -9.13
C LEU A 55 -4.08 -9.10 -8.30
N GLN A 56 -4.29 -9.22 -6.98
CA GLN A 56 -3.51 -10.14 -6.15
C GLN A 56 -3.75 -11.58 -6.61
N ALA A 57 -2.66 -12.29 -6.90
CA ALA A 57 -2.73 -13.67 -7.31
C ALA A 57 -3.09 -14.60 -6.12
N PRO A 58 -3.56 -15.83 -6.36
CA PRO A 58 -3.94 -16.76 -5.30
C PRO A 58 -2.80 -17.12 -4.32
N ASP A 59 -1.56 -16.99 -4.76
CA ASP A 59 -0.36 -17.17 -3.93
C ASP A 59 -0.07 -15.96 -3.03
N GLY A 60 -0.82 -14.86 -3.16
CA GLY A 60 -0.66 -13.64 -2.35
C GLY A 60 0.25 -12.59 -2.99
N GLN A 61 0.88 -12.89 -4.11
CA GLN A 61 1.81 -11.97 -4.76
C GLN A 61 1.10 -11.05 -5.76
N TRP A 62 1.72 -9.91 -6.03
CA TRP A 62 1.44 -9.12 -7.23
C TRP A 62 2.56 -9.35 -8.23
N ASP A 63 2.14 -9.56 -9.47
CA ASP A 63 3.02 -9.81 -10.61
C ASP A 63 4.06 -10.92 -10.40
N GLY A 64 3.73 -11.90 -9.55
CA GLY A 64 4.49 -13.13 -9.36
C GLY A 64 5.80 -13.02 -8.57
N GLY A 65 6.09 -11.89 -7.93
CA GLY A 65 7.31 -11.77 -7.12
C GLY A 65 7.24 -10.73 -5.99
N THR A 66 8.28 -10.71 -5.15
CA THR A 66 8.32 -9.94 -3.91
C THR A 66 8.88 -8.55 -4.14
N TYR A 67 10.13 -8.47 -4.58
CA TYR A 67 10.78 -7.22 -4.97
C TYR A 67 10.76 -7.03 -6.49
N TRP A 68 10.96 -8.10 -7.26
CA TRP A 68 10.92 -8.08 -8.72
C TRP A 68 9.73 -8.86 -9.25
N PRO A 69 9.10 -8.47 -10.37
CA PRO A 69 8.08 -9.29 -11.02
C PRO A 69 8.64 -10.64 -11.46
N GLY A 70 7.83 -11.69 -11.41
CA GLY A 70 8.23 -13.06 -11.75
C GLY A 70 8.59 -13.27 -13.23
N HIS A 71 8.33 -12.29 -14.09
CA HIS A 71 8.66 -12.31 -15.51
C HIS A 71 9.84 -11.38 -15.89
N ASP A 72 10.47 -10.69 -14.92
CA ASP A 72 11.57 -9.76 -15.19
C ASP A 72 12.91 -10.49 -15.18
N ASP A 73 13.73 -10.28 -16.22
CA ASP A 73 15.09 -10.83 -16.36
C ASP A 73 16.17 -9.88 -15.82
N GLY A 74 15.76 -8.82 -15.11
CA GLY A 74 16.61 -8.07 -14.19
C GLY A 74 17.53 -7.03 -14.85
N THR A 75 17.30 -6.66 -16.12
CA THR A 75 18.20 -5.69 -16.79
C THR A 75 17.52 -4.51 -17.50
N ALA A 76 16.19 -4.51 -17.65
CA ALA A 76 15.46 -3.42 -18.35
C ALA A 76 14.19 -2.92 -17.64
N GLY A 77 13.58 -3.72 -16.76
CA GLY A 77 12.35 -3.38 -16.04
C GLY A 77 12.58 -2.57 -14.77
N GLN A 78 11.54 -1.87 -14.32
CA GLN A 78 11.47 -1.33 -12.96
C GLN A 78 10.48 -2.17 -12.15
N PRO A 79 10.70 -2.34 -10.83
CA PRO A 79 9.99 -3.35 -10.04
C PRO A 79 8.55 -2.98 -9.63
N TRP A 80 7.99 -1.90 -10.18
CA TRP A 80 6.84 -1.20 -9.60
C TRP A 80 5.55 -2.01 -9.48
N THR A 81 5.42 -3.12 -10.19
CA THR A 81 4.26 -4.04 -10.14
C THR A 81 4.41 -5.17 -9.13
N ALA A 82 5.61 -5.39 -8.59
CA ALA A 82 5.86 -6.44 -7.61
C ALA A 82 5.13 -6.19 -6.29
N THR A 83 5.07 -7.23 -5.45
CA THR A 83 4.33 -7.24 -4.17
C THR A 83 4.69 -6.07 -3.27
N THR A 84 5.98 -5.78 -3.08
CA THR A 84 6.45 -4.71 -2.18
C THR A 84 5.91 -3.35 -2.59
N TYR A 85 6.00 -3.02 -3.88
CA TYR A 85 5.58 -1.72 -4.41
C TYR A 85 4.07 -1.57 -4.48
N THR A 86 3.35 -2.66 -4.78
CA THR A 86 1.89 -2.65 -4.71
C THR A 86 1.39 -2.41 -3.29
N LEU A 87 2.02 -3.04 -2.28
CA LEU A 87 1.66 -2.79 -0.88
C LEU A 87 1.99 -1.35 -0.43
N LEU A 88 3.10 -0.78 -0.88
CA LEU A 88 3.44 0.62 -0.61
C LEU A 88 2.38 1.56 -1.22
N LEU A 89 1.97 1.30 -2.46
CA LEU A 89 0.94 2.09 -3.11
C LEU A 89 -0.42 1.97 -2.42
N LEU A 90 -0.81 0.77 -1.97
CA LEU A 90 -2.03 0.56 -1.19
C LEU A 90 -1.99 1.29 0.17
N ARG A 91 -0.82 1.34 0.81
CA ARG A 91 -0.59 2.15 2.01
C ARG A 91 -0.74 3.64 1.71
N ASP A 92 -0.16 4.13 0.62
CA ASP A 92 -0.22 5.54 0.21
C ASP A 92 -1.64 5.96 -0.21
N PHE A 93 -2.40 5.05 -0.82
CA PHE A 93 -3.84 5.23 -1.07
C PHE A 93 -4.66 5.30 0.22
N GLY A 94 -4.08 4.91 1.36
CA GLY A 94 -4.75 4.91 2.64
C GLY A 94 -5.65 3.70 2.85
N LEU A 95 -5.35 2.53 2.27
CA LEU A 95 -6.11 1.32 2.55
C LEU A 95 -6.18 1.06 4.07
N HIS A 96 -7.38 0.97 4.64
CA HIS A 96 -7.53 0.73 6.07
C HIS A 96 -6.96 -0.65 6.44
N PRO A 97 -6.00 -0.74 7.40
CA PRO A 97 -5.34 -2.00 7.73
C PRO A 97 -6.31 -3.03 8.36
N ASP A 98 -7.35 -2.55 9.03
CA ASP A 98 -8.39 -3.41 9.63
C ASP A 98 -9.49 -3.83 8.64
N SER A 99 -9.47 -3.33 7.40
CA SER A 99 -10.43 -3.77 6.39
C SER A 99 -10.27 -5.28 6.13
N PRO A 100 -11.36 -6.02 5.88
CA PRO A 100 -11.27 -7.46 5.55
C PRO A 100 -10.33 -7.74 4.36
N GLN A 101 -10.32 -6.85 3.37
CA GLN A 101 -9.50 -6.95 2.17
C GLN A 101 -8.01 -6.80 2.50
N ALA A 102 -7.64 -5.78 3.28
CA ALA A 102 -6.26 -5.58 3.72
C ALA A 102 -5.77 -6.78 4.54
N ARG A 103 -6.56 -7.22 5.54
CA ARG A 103 -6.20 -8.37 6.38
C ARG A 103 -5.99 -9.64 5.57
N ARG A 104 -6.90 -9.92 4.61
CA ARG A 104 -6.76 -11.06 3.70
C ARG A 104 -5.47 -10.92 2.87
N ALA A 105 -5.29 -9.79 2.20
CA ALA A 105 -4.17 -9.60 1.30
C ALA A 105 -2.81 -9.70 2.02
N VAL A 106 -2.68 -9.04 3.17
CA VAL A 106 -1.46 -9.04 3.99
C VAL A 106 -1.22 -10.42 4.61
N SER A 107 -2.27 -11.15 5.00
CA SER A 107 -2.10 -12.52 5.52
C SER A 107 -1.50 -13.46 4.48
N LEU A 108 -1.95 -13.38 3.22
CA LEU A 108 -1.38 -14.16 2.13
C LEU A 108 0.09 -13.79 1.89
N VAL A 109 0.43 -12.49 1.95
CA VAL A 109 1.81 -12.04 1.82
C VAL A 109 2.70 -12.60 2.92
N ARG A 110 2.27 -12.50 4.18
CA ARG A 110 3.00 -13.06 5.32
C ARG A 110 3.23 -14.56 5.15
N ASP A 111 2.19 -15.29 4.79
CA ASP A 111 2.22 -16.75 4.80
C ASP A 111 3.02 -17.29 3.60
N ASN A 112 2.96 -16.64 2.43
CA ASN A 112 3.46 -17.19 1.17
C ASN A 112 4.64 -16.43 0.53
N CYS A 113 4.73 -15.10 0.67
CA CYS A 113 5.75 -14.32 -0.04
C CYS A 113 7.13 -14.48 0.61
N ARG A 114 8.16 -14.61 -0.23
CA ARG A 114 9.56 -14.78 0.19
C ARG A 114 10.47 -13.85 -0.59
N TRP A 115 11.48 -13.29 0.08
CA TRP A 115 12.50 -12.47 -0.56
C TRP A 115 13.35 -13.30 -1.52
N GLU A 116 13.65 -12.74 -2.69
CA GLU A 116 14.46 -13.38 -3.72
C GLU A 116 15.92 -13.57 -3.26
N GLU A 117 16.42 -12.70 -2.37
CA GLU A 117 17.80 -12.66 -1.88
C GLU A 117 18.19 -13.88 -1.01
N GLY A 118 17.23 -14.54 -0.37
CA GLY A 118 17.54 -15.68 0.51
C GLY A 118 16.35 -16.54 0.93
N GLY A 119 15.16 -16.32 0.38
CA GLY A 119 13.96 -17.09 0.69
C GLY A 119 13.36 -16.80 2.07
N GLN A 120 13.74 -15.69 2.71
CA GLN A 120 13.20 -15.27 4.01
C GLN A 120 11.72 -14.87 3.87
N PRO A 121 10.87 -15.10 4.89
CA PRO A 121 9.52 -14.54 4.94
C PRO A 121 9.51 -13.03 4.72
N PHE A 122 8.49 -12.52 4.02
CA PHE A 122 8.40 -11.09 3.68
C PHE A 122 8.65 -10.16 4.89
N PHE A 123 7.95 -10.39 6.00
CA PHE A 123 8.06 -9.52 7.19
C PHE A 123 9.29 -9.78 8.07
N ASP A 124 10.10 -10.79 7.75
CA ASP A 124 11.41 -11.00 8.39
C ASP A 124 12.50 -10.13 7.75
N GLY A 125 12.20 -9.50 6.61
CA GLY A 125 13.11 -8.63 5.87
C GLY A 125 14.18 -9.38 5.08
N GLU A 126 15.01 -8.60 4.40
CA GLU A 126 16.17 -9.07 3.64
C GLU A 126 17.47 -8.42 4.15
N VAL A 127 18.46 -8.18 3.28
CA VAL A 127 19.77 -7.63 3.65
C VAL A 127 19.84 -6.11 3.48
N GLU A 128 19.31 -5.52 2.41
CA GLU A 128 19.48 -4.09 2.15
C GLU A 128 18.63 -3.23 3.09
N ALA A 129 19.27 -2.22 3.67
CA ALA A 129 18.63 -1.33 4.64
C ALA A 129 17.44 -0.57 4.04
N CYS A 130 17.47 -0.25 2.74
CA CYS A 130 16.36 0.44 2.06
C CYS A 130 15.13 -0.46 1.93
N VAL A 131 15.31 -1.74 1.60
CA VAL A 131 14.22 -2.73 1.48
C VAL A 131 13.65 -3.06 2.85
N ASN A 132 14.52 -3.24 3.84
CA ASN A 132 14.12 -3.40 5.23
C ASN A 132 13.35 -2.19 5.78
N GLY A 133 13.74 -0.97 5.40
CA GLY A 133 12.98 0.24 5.73
C GLY A 133 11.56 0.24 5.17
N MET A 134 11.38 -0.18 3.91
CA MET A 134 10.05 -0.35 3.31
C MET A 134 9.24 -1.43 4.01
N THR A 135 9.86 -2.57 4.31
CA THR A 135 9.24 -3.71 4.99
C THR A 135 8.76 -3.34 6.39
N VAL A 136 9.57 -2.61 7.16
CA VAL A 136 9.18 -2.09 8.48
C VAL A 136 8.01 -1.12 8.35
N ALA A 137 8.03 -0.21 7.37
CA ALA A 137 6.95 0.74 7.16
C ALA A 137 5.62 0.04 6.82
N LEU A 138 5.68 -1.02 6.02
CA LEU A 138 4.52 -1.85 5.67
C LEU A 138 4.02 -2.67 6.86
N GLY A 139 4.92 -3.36 7.58
CA GLY A 139 4.59 -4.17 8.74
C GLY A 139 3.96 -3.34 9.86
N ALA A 140 4.56 -2.19 10.18
CA ALA A 140 4.00 -1.26 11.16
C ALA A 140 2.61 -0.72 10.74
N TYR A 141 2.40 -0.45 9.45
CA TYR A 141 1.12 0.05 8.95
C TYR A 141 0.02 -1.02 8.95
N PHE A 142 0.33 -2.26 8.56
CA PHE A 142 -0.61 -3.38 8.47
C PHE A 142 -0.61 -4.31 9.69
N GLY A 143 0.04 -3.91 10.79
CA GLY A 143 0.05 -4.65 12.06
C GLY A 143 0.73 -6.02 11.97
N GLN A 144 1.79 -6.15 11.17
CA GLN A 144 2.64 -7.34 11.13
C GLN A 144 3.88 -7.15 12.01
N ASP A 145 4.37 -8.25 12.58
CA ASP A 145 5.59 -8.25 13.38
C ASP A 145 6.80 -8.04 12.48
N VAL A 146 7.62 -7.04 12.81
CA VAL A 146 8.86 -6.69 12.12
C VAL A 146 10.01 -6.48 13.11
N ASP A 147 9.87 -6.98 14.34
CA ASP A 147 10.85 -6.82 15.42
C ASP A 147 12.24 -7.31 15.01
N VAL A 148 12.31 -8.39 14.23
CA VAL A 148 13.56 -8.98 13.76
C VAL A 148 14.36 -8.03 12.87
N ILE A 149 13.67 -7.19 12.09
CA ILE A 149 14.29 -6.18 11.25
C ILE A 149 14.76 -5.01 12.12
N VAL A 150 13.87 -4.47 12.95
CA VAL A 150 14.14 -3.28 13.79
C VAL A 150 15.32 -3.50 14.72
N LYS A 151 15.50 -4.71 15.27
CA LYS A 151 16.63 -5.04 16.17
C LYS A 151 17.99 -5.08 15.47
N ARG A 152 18.03 -5.07 14.13
CA ARG A 152 19.24 -5.16 13.31
C ARG A 152 19.57 -3.86 12.56
N LEU A 153 18.68 -2.87 12.63
CA LEU A 153 18.87 -1.53 12.04
C LEU A 153 19.75 -0.62 12.90
#